data_AF-A0A7C5D5T1-F1
#
_entry.id   AF-A0A7C5D5T1-F1
#
_cell.length_a   1.000
_cell.length_b   1.000
_cell.length_c   1.000
_cell.angle_alpha   90.00
_cell.angle_beta   90.00
_cell.angle_gamma   90.00
#
_symmetry.space_group_name_H-M   'P 1'
#
loop_
_entity.id
_entity.type
_entity.pdbx_description
1 polymer ?
#
loop_
_entity_poly.entity_id
_entity_poly.type
_entity_poly.pdbx_seq_one_letter_code
_entity_poly.pdbx_strand_id
1 'polypeptide(L)'
;MFRVIIILITMTMGLFANYAKALHYYNIGNYQKAIAEIKSSKNQYSNPKLHLLWGKSAEKLGHLNEAMSAYERVQLLDENNL
;
A
#
# COMPACT_ATOMS: atom_id res chain seq x y z
N MET A 1 16.07 -25.47 14.03
CA MET A 1 15.44 -24.35 14.76
C MET A 1 15.71 -22.96 14.18
N PHE A 2 16.68 -22.75 13.28
CA PHE A 2 16.99 -21.41 12.73
C PHE A 2 16.01 -20.85 11.68
N ARG A 3 15.22 -21.71 11.00
CA ARG A 3 14.30 -21.27 9.93
C ARG A 3 13.11 -20.44 10.42
N VAL A 4 12.61 -20.69 11.63
CA VAL A 4 11.43 -20.00 12.18
C VAL A 4 11.77 -18.58 12.64
N ILE A 5 12.99 -18.36 13.16
CA ILE A 5 13.45 -17.05 13.64
C ILE A 5 13.68 -16.08 12.47
N ILE A 6 14.21 -16.56 11.34
CA ILE A 6 14.40 -15.74 10.14
C ILE A 6 13.04 -15.26 9.58
N ILE A 7 12.03 -16.13 9.57
CA ILE A 7 10.67 -15.77 9.14
C ILE A 7 10.03 -14.76 10.10
N LEU A 8 10.24 -14.89 11.41
CA LEU A 8 9.71 -13.93 12.38
C LEU A 8 10.36 -12.55 12.26
N ILE A 9 11.67 -12.47 11.99
CA ILE A 9 12.39 -11.19 11.83
C ILE A 9 11.96 -10.47 10.55
N THR A 10 11.70 -11.19 9.45
CA THR A 10 11.14 -10.56 8.24
C THR A 10 9.68 -10.13 8.44
N MET A 11 8.92 -10.85 9.28
CA MET A 11 7.53 -10.49 9.63
C MET A 11 7.46 -9.22 10.50
N THR A 12 8.39 -9.05 11.44
CA THR A 12 8.42 -7.89 12.34
C THR A 12 8.99 -6.63 11.69
N MET A 13 9.89 -6.75 10.69
CA MET A 13 10.28 -5.60 9.85
C MET A 13 9.11 -5.06 9.00
N GLY A 14 8.04 -5.84 8.81
CA GLY A 14 6.80 -5.39 8.14
C GLY A 14 5.91 -4.47 8.98
N LEU A 15 6.28 -4.17 10.24
CA LEU A 15 5.36 -3.51 11.16
C LEU A 15 5.37 -1.98 11.13
N PHE A 16 6.36 -1.31 10.53
CA PHE A 16 6.52 0.14 10.71
C PHE A 16 6.80 0.99 9.45
N ALA A 17 6.76 0.45 8.22
CA ALA A 17 7.11 1.28 7.05
C ALA A 17 6.31 1.00 5.76
N ASN A 18 5.01 0.67 5.85
CA ASN A 18 4.25 0.27 4.66
C ASN A 18 4.09 1.38 3.59
N TYR A 19 4.00 2.66 3.96
CA TYR A 19 3.96 3.73 2.96
C TYR A 19 5.30 3.96 2.26
N ALA A 20 6.39 4.10 3.03
CA ALA A 20 7.72 4.35 2.45
C ALA A 20 8.17 3.19 1.55
N LYS A 21 7.88 1.95 1.96
CA LYS A 21 8.19 0.75 1.19
C LYS A 21 7.33 0.61 -0.06
N ALA A 22 6.02 0.88 0.05
CA ALA A 22 5.14 0.95 -1.12
C ALA A 22 5.60 2.05 -2.10
N LEU A 23 5.96 3.22 -1.59
CA LEU A 23 6.45 4.35 -2.39
C LEU A 23 7.76 4.01 -3.09
N HIS A 24 8.68 3.32 -2.40
CA HIS A 24 9.90 2.83 -3.02
C HIS A 24 9.59 1.89 -4.19
N TYR A 25 8.71 0.90 -4.01
CA TYR A 25 8.32 0.00 -5.09
C TYR A 25 7.62 0.73 -6.25
N TYR A 26 6.79 1.71 -5.96
CA TYR A 26 6.17 2.57 -6.98
C TYR A 26 7.22 3.33 -7.80
N ASN A 27 8.18 3.97 -7.12
CA ASN A 27 9.23 4.78 -7.78
C ASN A 27 10.14 3.96 -8.69
N ILE A 28 10.37 2.68 -8.37
CA ILE A 28 11.14 1.77 -9.24
C ILE A 28 10.26 1.04 -10.28
N GLY A 29 8.99 1.42 -10.41
CA GLY A 29 8.06 0.86 -11.40
C GLY A 29 7.50 -0.52 -11.04
N ASN A 30 7.75 -1.03 -9.84
CA ASN A 30 7.21 -2.31 -9.39
C ASN A 30 5.84 -2.13 -8.74
N TYR A 31 4.84 -1.81 -9.56
CA TYR A 31 3.50 -1.45 -9.10
C TYR A 31 2.78 -2.61 -8.40
N GLN A 32 3.01 -3.86 -8.80
CA GLN A 32 2.45 -5.03 -8.13
C GLN A 32 2.96 -5.15 -6.68
N LYS A 33 4.27 -4.97 -6.45
CA LYS A 33 4.82 -4.97 -5.08
C LYS A 33 4.35 -3.76 -4.29
N ALA A 34 4.21 -2.59 -4.92
CA ALA A 34 3.64 -1.41 -4.26
C ALA A 34 2.24 -1.71 -3.71
N ILE A 35 1.35 -2.31 -4.53
CA ILE A 35 0.01 -2.71 -4.11
C ILE A 35 0.06 -3.79 -3.01
N ALA A 36 0.98 -4.76 -3.10
CA ALA A 36 1.13 -5.79 -2.07
C ALA A 36 1.51 -5.22 -0.70
N GLU A 37 2.45 -4.26 -0.66
CA GLU A 37 2.84 -3.57 0.59
C GLU A 37 1.72 -2.65 1.12
N ILE A 38 0.90 -2.09 0.24
CA ILE A 38 -0.28 -1.32 0.65
C ILE A 38 -1.31 -2.25 1.31
N LYS A 39 -1.62 -3.40 0.69
CA LYS A 39 -2.61 -4.37 1.18
C LYS A 39 -2.18 -5.08 2.47
N SER A 40 -0.88 -5.19 2.72
CA SER A 40 -0.34 -5.71 3.99
C SER A 40 -0.36 -4.69 5.13
N SER A 41 -0.71 -3.43 4.84
CA SER A 41 -0.71 -2.37 5.84
C SER A 41 -1.88 -2.43 6.81
N LYS A 42 -1.58 -2.33 8.11
CA LYS A 42 -2.60 -2.22 9.17
C LYS A 42 -3.52 -1.01 8.98
N ASN A 43 -3.01 0.06 8.37
CA ASN A 43 -3.74 1.31 8.12
C ASN A 43 -4.21 1.42 6.67
N GLN A 44 -4.33 0.30 5.95
CA GLN A 44 -4.65 0.32 4.52
C GLN A 44 -5.96 1.04 4.18
N TYR A 45 -6.95 1.05 5.09
CA TYR A 45 -8.29 1.60 4.87
C TYR A 45 -8.51 3.00 5.45
N SER A 46 -7.56 3.51 6.24
CA SER A 46 -7.68 4.77 7.00
C SER A 46 -6.59 5.78 6.65
N ASN A 47 -5.67 5.44 5.74
CA ASN A 47 -4.60 6.31 5.32
C ASN A 47 -4.82 6.78 3.87
N PRO A 48 -5.22 8.04 3.64
CA PRO A 48 -5.47 8.56 2.29
C PRO A 48 -4.21 8.51 1.40
N LYS A 49 -3.01 8.65 1.98
CA LYS A 49 -1.75 8.54 1.20
C LYS A 49 -1.52 7.13 0.65
N LEU A 50 -1.90 6.09 1.40
CA LEU A 50 -1.81 4.71 0.92
C LEU A 50 -2.81 4.45 -0.22
N HIS A 51 -4.02 4.96 -0.10
CA HIS A 51 -5.04 4.84 -1.16
C HIS A 51 -4.67 5.62 -2.42
N LEU A 52 -4.11 6.82 -2.28
CA LEU A 52 -3.59 7.57 -3.42
C LEU A 52 -2.50 6.79 -4.16
N LEU A 53 -1.58 6.18 -3.42
CA LEU A 53 -0.51 5.38 -4.01
C LEU A 53 -1.03 4.08 -4.65
N TRP A 54 -2.07 3.49 -4.07
CA TRP A 54 -2.77 2.33 -4.65
C TRP A 54 -3.39 2.72 -5.99
N GLY A 55 -4.17 3.81 -6.03
CA GLY A 55 -4.81 4.27 -7.26
C GLY A 55 -3.81 4.48 -8.39
N LYS A 56 -2.71 5.19 -8.10
CA LYS A 56 -1.62 5.40 -9.07
C LYS A 56 -0.96 4.11 -9.52
N SER A 57 -0.76 3.15 -8.63
CA SER A 57 -0.14 1.86 -8.96
C SER A 57 -1.07 1.01 -9.84
N ALA A 58 -2.37 0.98 -9.52
CA ALA A 58 -3.37 0.26 -10.30
C ALA A 58 -3.55 0.87 -11.70
N GLU A 59 -3.54 2.19 -11.81
CA GLU A 59 -3.59 2.91 -13.09
C GLU A 59 -2.40 2.55 -13.99
N LYS A 60 -1.19 2.50 -13.43
CA LYS A 60 0.02 2.08 -14.18
C LYS A 60 -0.02 0.63 -14.66
N LEU A 61 -0.84 -0.22 -14.04
CA LEU A 61 -1.09 -1.61 -14.46
C LEU A 61 -2.28 -1.75 -15.39
N GLY A 62 -3.01 -0.67 -15.69
CA GLY A 62 -4.24 -0.71 -16.49
C GLY A 62 -5.47 -1.21 -15.73
N HIS A 63 -5.38 -1.37 -14.40
CA HIS A 63 -6.50 -1.80 -13.55
C HIS A 63 -7.39 -0.61 -13.18
N LEU A 64 -8.06 -0.03 -14.18
CA LEU A 64 -8.76 1.26 -14.03
C LEU A 64 -9.88 1.23 -12.97
N ASN A 65 -10.63 0.12 -12.86
CA ASN A 65 -11.67 -0.02 -11.84
C ASN A 65 -11.09 -0.02 -10.42
N GLU A 66 -9.99 -0.74 -10.19
CA GLU A 66 -9.28 -0.76 -8.89
C GLU A 66 -8.71 0.62 -8.58
N ALA A 67 -8.20 1.33 -9.58
CA ALA A 67 -7.70 2.69 -9.43
C ALA A 67 -8.81 3.65 -9.00
N MET A 68 -9.97 3.58 -9.65
CA MET A 68 -11.13 4.41 -9.32
C MET A 68 -11.57 4.22 -7.87
N SER A 69 -11.78 2.97 -7.44
CA SER A 69 -12.19 2.68 -6.07
C SER A 69 -11.16 3.15 -5.03
N ALA A 70 -9.87 3.11 -5.35
CA ALA A 70 -8.83 3.64 -4.47
C ALA A 70 -8.88 5.17 -4.37
N TYR A 71 -9.13 5.89 -5.47
CA TYR A 71 -9.27 7.35 -5.45
C TYR A 71 -10.54 7.82 -4.74
N GLU A 72 -11.68 7.15 -4.94
CA GLU A 72 -12.92 7.42 -4.19
C GLU A 72 -12.69 7.32 -2.68
N ARG A 73 -11.88 6.34 -2.25
CA ARG A 73 -11.55 6.18 -0.85
C ARG A 73 -10.71 7.32 -0.28
N VAL A 74 -9.86 7.97 -1.09
CA VAL A 74 -9.14 9.19 -0.69
C VAL A 74 -10.14 10.31 -0.41
N GLN A 75 -11.08 10.54 -1.33
CA GLN A 75 -12.11 11.58 -1.18
C GLN A 75 -12.95 11.36 0.09
N LEU A 76 -13.42 10.12 0.30
CA LEU A 76 -14.17 9.76 1.51
C LEU A 76 -13.38 10.03 2.81
N LEU A 77 -12.07 9.78 2.84
CA LEU A 77 -11.25 10.00 4.03
C LEU A 77 -10.93 11.48 4.25
N ASP A 78 -10.82 12.27 3.18
CA ASP A 78 -10.61 13.71 3.26
C ASP A 78 -11.90 14.43 3.71
N GLU A 79 -13.08 14.00 3.23
CA GLU A 79 -14.39 14.50 3.65
C GLU A 79 -14.69 14.22 5.13
N ASN A 80 -14.21 13.09 5.67
CA ASN A 80 -14.35 12.75 7.10
C ASN A 80 -13.35 13.50 8.02
N ASN A 81 -12.43 14.30 7.46
CA ASN A 81 -11.46 15.10 8.21
C ASN A 81 -11.80 16.62 8.22
N LEU A 82 -12.93 17.03 7.62
CA LEU A 82 -13.48 18.39 7.61
C LEU A 82 -14.62 18.52 8.64
#